data_AF-A0A2E4LML5-F1
#
_entry.id   AF-A0A2E4LML5-F1
#
_cell.length_a   1.000
_cell.length_b   1.000
_cell.length_c   1.000
_cell.angle_alpha   90.00
_cell.angle_beta   90.00
_cell.angle_gamma   90.00
#
_symmetry.space_group_name_H-M   'P 1'
#
loop_
_entity.id
_entity.type
_entity.pdbx_description
1 polymer ?
#
loop_
_entity_poly.entity_id
_entity_poly.type
_entity_poly.pdbx_seq_one_letter_code
_entity_poly.pdbx_strand_id
1 'polypeptide(L)' 'MLWLKKLNFMETAKLEMELMKALDAGENLETKVNDQRRLVEQTKDPEQAWKLEVWQKMLVRIRKMESMLNQPNDPKS' A
#
# COMPACT_ATOMS: atom_id res chain seq x y z
N MET A 1 -15.44 1.29 16.11
CA MET A 1 -15.43 -0.18 15.88
C MET A 1 -14.49 -0.52 14.72
N LEU A 2 -13.17 -0.37 14.90
CA LEU A 2 -12.20 -0.59 13.82
C LEU A 2 -12.18 -2.05 13.34
N TRP A 3 -12.38 -3.00 14.26
CA TRP A 3 -12.41 -4.43 13.93
C TRP A 3 -13.49 -4.79 12.90
N LEU A 4 -14.68 -4.16 12.96
CA LEU A 4 -15.72 -4.34 11.93
C LEU A 4 -15.30 -3.76 10.57
N LYS A 5 -14.63 -2.60 10.55
CA LYS A 5 -14.07 -2.03 9.32
C LYS A 5 -13.02 -2.95 8.70
N LYS A 6 -12.14 -3.54 9.52
CA LYS A 6 -11.12 -4.50 9.04
C LYS A 6 -11.74 -5.77 8.43
N LEU A 7 -12.92 -6.19 8.89
CA LEU A 7 -13.67 -7.32 8.32
C LEU A 7 -14.42 -6.94 7.03
N ASN A 8 -14.61 -5.65 6.77
CA ASN A 8 -15.24 -5.19 5.54
C ASN A 8 -14.21 -5.10 4.41
N PHE A 9 -14.33 -6.03 3.45
CA PHE A 9 -13.49 -6.06 2.26
C PHE A 9 -13.48 -4.73 1.50
N MET A 10 -14.63 -4.04 1.39
CA MET A 10 -14.72 -2.77 0.67
C MET A 10 -13.86 -1.68 1.29
N GLU A 11 -13.75 -1.64 2.63
CA GLU A 11 -12.95 -0.61 3.29
C GLU A 11 -11.45 -0.88 3.12
N THR A 12 -11.03 -2.14 3.15
CA THR A 12 -9.65 -2.50 2.81
C THR A 12 -9.34 -2.18 1.34
N ALA A 13 -10.25 -2.52 0.43
CA ALA A 13 -10.09 -2.25 -1.00
C ALA A 13 -10.00 -0.75 -1.31
N LYS A 14 -10.75 0.11 -0.61
CA LYS A 14 -10.62 1.57 -0.72
C LYS A 14 -9.19 2.02 -0.39
N LEU A 15 -8.63 1.53 0.70
CA LEU A 15 -7.26 1.87 1.11
C LEU A 15 -6.21 1.35 0.12
N GLU A 16 -6.37 0.13 -0.41
CA GLU A 16 -5.52 -0.41 -1.48
C GLU A 16 -5.59 0.47 -2.75
N MET A 17 -6.80 0.90 -3.14
CA MET A 17 -7.03 1.77 -4.29
C MET A 17 -6.39 3.16 -4.14
N GLU A 18 -6.25 3.69 -2.93
CA GLU A 18 -5.51 4.95 -2.72
C GLU A 18 -4.03 4.82 -3.14
N LEU A 19 -3.40 3.67 -2.87
CA LEU A 19 -2.02 3.44 -3.27
C LEU A 19 -1.90 3.21 -4.78
N MET A 20 -2.88 2.52 -5.39
CA MET A 20 -2.95 2.38 -6.85
C MET A 20 -3.11 3.72 -7.56
N LYS A 21 -3.98 4.60 -7.06
CA LYS A 21 -4.13 5.95 -7.63
C LYS A 21 -2.85 6.78 -7.53
N ALA A 22 -2.11 6.65 -6.43
CA ALA A 22 -0.82 7.31 -6.27
C ALA A 22 0.22 6.76 -7.27
N LEU A 23 0.22 5.45 -7.52
CA LEU A 23 1.04 4.82 -8.55
C LEU A 23 0.69 5.37 -9.94
N ASP A 24 -0.60 5.39 -10.29
CA ASP A 24 -1.09 5.90 -11.57
C ASP A 24 -0.75 7.39 -11.77
N ALA A 25 -0.72 8.17 -10.68
CA ALA A 25 -0.30 9.57 -10.69
C ALA A 25 1.23 9.77 -10.75
N GLY A 26 2.02 8.69 -10.74
CA GLY A 26 3.49 8.76 -10.75
C GLY A 26 4.10 9.22 -9.42
N GLU A 27 3.36 9.15 -8.31
CA GLU A 27 3.87 9.50 -6.99
C GLU A 27 4.93 8.49 -6.50
N ASN A 28 5.87 8.97 -5.68
CA ASN A 28 6.80 8.08 -4.97
C ASN A 28 6.08 7.40 -3.79
N LEU A 29 5.77 6.12 -3.96
CA LEU A 29 5.03 5.34 -2.96
C LEU A 29 5.79 5.15 -1.65
N GLU A 30 7.12 5.02 -1.67
CA GLU A 30 7.93 4.91 -0.45
C GLU A 30 7.82 6.18 0.40
N THR A 31 7.94 7.35 -0.22
CA THR A 31 7.75 8.63 0.46
C THR A 31 6.35 8.70 1.07
N LYS A 32 5.31 8.37 0.29
CA LYS A 32 3.92 8.38 0.76
C LYS A 32 3.68 7.46 1.95
N VAL A 33 4.20 6.23 1.91
CA VAL A 33 4.08 5.27 3.02
C VAL A 33 4.89 5.70 4.24
N ASN A 34 6.06 6.33 4.04
CA ASN A 34 6.87 6.85 5.13
C ASN A 34 6.23 8.07 5.81
N ASP A 35 5.59 8.96 5.05
CA ASP A 35 4.83 10.08 5.62
C ASP A 35 3.62 9.58 6.42
N GLN A 36 2.92 8.56 5.91
CA GLN A 36 1.85 7.89 6.65
C GLN A 36 2.37 7.26 7.95
N ARG A 37 3.58 6.68 7.95
CA ARG A 37 4.22 6.14 9.17
C ARG A 37 4.46 7.24 10.20
N ARG A 38 5.03 8.37 9.78
CA ARG A 38 5.27 9.53 10.66
C ARG A 38 3.96 10.06 11.24
N LEU A 39 2.89 10.11 10.44
CA LEU A 39 1.56 10.52 10.89
C LEU A 39 1.03 9.58 11.99
N VAL A 40 1.19 8.26 11.83
CA VAL A 40 0.81 7.26 12.83
C VAL A 40 1.59 7.45 14.13
N GLU A 41 2.91 7.68 14.04
CA GLU A 41 3.75 7.90 15.20
C GLU A 41 3.36 9.16 15.99
N GLN A 42 2.98 10.23 15.28
CA GLN A 42 2.56 11.51 15.88
C GLN A 42 1.17 11.45 16.50
N THR A 43 0.20 10.88 15.77
CA THR A 43 -1.21 10.91 16.16
C THR A 43 -1.62 9.75 17.04
N LYS A 44 -0.93 8.60 16.92
CA LYS A 44 -1.31 7.32 17.51
C LYS A 44 -2.75 6.89 17.17
N ASP A 45 -3.29 7.39 16.06
CA ASP A 45 -4.64 7.08 15.61
C ASP A 45 -4.71 5.64 15.06
N PRO A 46 -5.56 4.76 15.64
CA PRO A 46 -5.75 3.40 15.15
C PRO A 46 -6.21 3.30 13.68
N GLU A 47 -6.97 4.28 13.16
CA GLU A 47 -7.39 4.26 11.75
C GLU A 47 -6.21 4.56 10.82
N GLN A 48 -5.35 5.50 11.19
CA GLN A 48 -4.11 5.78 10.45
C GLN A 48 -3.15 4.58 10.51
N ALA A 49 -3.06 3.91 11.66
CA ALA A 49 -2.24 2.70 11.81
C ALA A 49 -2.75 1.58 10.90
N TRP A 50 -4.06 1.39 10.82
CA TRP A 50 -4.65 0.41 9.91
C TRP A 50 -4.42 0.77 8.43
N LYS A 51 -4.58 2.04 8.06
CA LYS A 51 -4.24 2.53 6.71
C LYS A 51 -2.80 2.21 6.35
N LEU A 52 -1.86 2.47 7.26
CA LEU A 52 -0.45 2.14 7.08
C LEU A 52 -0.23 0.64 6.84
N GLU A 53 -0.86 -0.23 7.64
CA GLU A 53 -0.76 -1.69 7.47
C GLU A 53 -1.20 -2.15 6.07
N VAL A 54 -2.32 -1.61 5.57
CA VAL A 54 -2.84 -1.95 4.24
C VAL A 54 -1.91 -1.44 3.15
N TRP A 55 -1.47 -0.19 3.25
CA TRP A 55 -0.55 0.42 2.29
C TRP A 55 0.80 -0.29 2.22
N GLN A 56 1.36 -0.71 3.36
CA GLN A 56 2.60 -1.49 3.39
C GLN A 56 2.45 -2.82 2.65
N LYS A 57 1.34 -3.54 2.85
CA LYS A 57 1.06 -4.79 2.13
C LYS A 57 0.90 -4.56 0.64
N MET A 58 0.21 -3.49 0.25
CA MET A 58 0.00 -3.18 -1.16
C MET A 58 1.29 -2.73 -1.86
N LEU A 59 2.14 -1.96 -1.18
CA LEU A 59 3.46 -1.56 -1.70
C LEU A 59 4.32 -2.79 -2.04
N VAL A 60 4.37 -3.79 -1.15
CA VAL A 60 5.11 -5.04 -1.40
C VAL A 60 4.58 -5.75 -2.65
N ARG A 61 3.26 -5.78 -2.87
CA ARG A 61 2.66 -6.37 -4.08
C ARG A 61 3.05 -5.59 -5.34
N ILE A 62 2.99 -4.26 -5.31
CA ILE A 62 3.39 -3.41 -6.44
C ILE A 62 4.85 -3.66 -6.81
N ARG A 63 5.77 -3.61 -5.83
CA ARG A 63 7.20 -3.86 -6.09
C ARG A 63 7.48 -5.26 -6.63
N LYS A 64 6.72 -6.26 -6.18
CA LYS A 64 6.80 -7.61 -6.74
C LYS A 64 6.37 -7.65 -8.21
N MET A 65 5.27 -6.97 -8.56
CA MET A 65 4.79 -6.90 -9.95
C MET A 65 5.79 -6.16 -10.85
N GLU A 66 6.30 -5.00 -10.41
CA GLU A 66 7.33 -4.27 -11.15
C GLU A 66 8.61 -5.10 -11.34
N SER A 67 9.04 -5.85 -10.32
CA SER A 67 10.18 -6.75 -10.44
C SER A 67 9.94 -7.86 -11.46
N MET A 68 8.72 -8.37 -11.59
CA MET A 68 8.39 -9.39 -12.60
C MET A 68 8.38 -8.79 -14.01
N LEU A 69 7.89 -7.56 -14.18
CA LEU A 69 7.89 -6.86 -15.46
C LEU A 69 9.30 -6.45 -15.93
N ASN A 70 10.18 -6.15 -14.99
CA ASN A 70 11.56 -5.73 -15.27
C ASN A 70 12.55 -6.90 -15.35
N GLN A 71 12.12 -8.14 -15.07
CA GLN A 71 12.96 -9.29 -15.36
C GLN A 71 13.00 -9.49 -16.88
N PRO A 72 14.20 -9.53 -17.50
CA PRO A 72 14.29 -9.98 -18.88
C PRO A 72 13.68 -11.38 -18.92
N ASN A 73 12.67 -11.56 -19.79
CA ASN A 73 12.18 -12.89 -20.14
C ASN A 73 13.37 -13.63 -20.74
N ASP A 74 14.13 -14.33 -19.91
CA ASP A 74 15.14 -15.27 -20.35
C ASP A 74 14.35 -16.54 -20.69
N PRO A 75 14.00 -16.79 -21.96
CA PRO A 75 13.32 -18.02 -22.31
C PRO A 75 14.44 -19.06 -22.26
N LYS A 76 14.58 -19.76 -21.13
CA LYS A 76 15.58 -20.82 -21.06
C LYS A 76 15.32 -21.83 -22.17
N SER A 77 16.32 -21.84 -23.05
CA SER A 77 16.65 -22.73 -24.14
C SER A 77 16.82 -24.19 -23.73
#